data_AF-A0AAV2VYZ5-F1
#
_entry.id   AF-A0AAV2VYZ5-F1
#
_cell.length_a   1.000
_cell.length_b   1.000
_cell.length_c   1.000
_cell.angle_alpha   90.00
_cell.angle_beta   90.00
_cell.angle_gamma   90.00
#
_symmetry.space_group_name_H-M   'P 1'
#
loop_
_entity.id
_entity.type
_entity.pdbx_description
1 polymer ?
#
loop_
_entity_poly.entity_id
_entity_poly.type
_entity_poly.pdbx_seq_one_letter_code
_entity_poly.pdbx_strand_id
1 'polypeptide(L)'
;MKIDFWGKIYIGIMSIYFIFSGFNALWDIDGKLERIGLSAVDSDGEIAFILIYCSLMIGIGVSIALLYYFSNTWVHSVLVATVIITSFIVFRLVGSYLTGTFSSTQITFLLTEMIEVSIGLFLLYKLNRLCK
;
A
#
# COMPACT_ATOMS: atom_id res chain seq x y z
N MET A 1 11.41 -19.91 -13.52
CA MET A 1 11.66 -18.75 -14.40
C MET A 1 10.47 -17.79 -14.54
N LYS A 2 9.29 -18.22 -15.05
CA LYS A 2 8.15 -17.29 -15.25
C LYS A 2 7.64 -16.62 -13.97
N ILE A 3 7.54 -17.36 -12.86
CA ILE A 3 7.05 -16.81 -11.58
C ILE A 3 7.97 -15.73 -11.00
N ASP A 4 9.28 -15.89 -11.20
CA ASP A 4 10.30 -14.97 -10.71
C ASP A 4 10.21 -13.61 -11.41
N PHE A 5 10.00 -13.63 -12.72
CA PHE A 5 9.74 -12.44 -13.51
C PHE A 5 8.49 -11.68 -13.05
N TRP A 6 7.37 -12.39 -12.84
CA TRP A 6 6.12 -11.78 -12.36
C TRP A 6 6.26 -11.24 -10.93
N GLY A 7 6.98 -11.94 -10.05
CA GLY A 7 7.28 -11.47 -8.70
C GLY A 7 8.05 -10.15 -8.72
N LYS A 8 9.10 -10.05 -9.54
CA LYS A 8 9.90 -8.84 -9.73
C LYS A 8 9.08 -7.66 -10.26
N ILE A 9 8.22 -7.91 -11.25
CA ILE A 9 7.31 -6.88 -11.78
C ILE A 9 6.38 -6.39 -10.68
N TYR A 10 5.73 -7.30 -9.96
CA TYR A 10 4.79 -6.95 -8.90
C TYR A 10 5.44 -6.07 -7.83
N ILE A 11 6.61 -6.46 -7.30
CA ILE A 11 7.28 -5.64 -6.27
C ILE A 11 7.74 -4.29 -6.80
N GLY A 12 8.14 -4.21 -8.07
CA GLY A 12 8.55 -2.96 -8.71
C GLY A 12 7.36 -2.01 -8.80
N ILE A 13 6.21 -2.51 -9.27
CA ILE A 13 4.95 -1.75 -9.33
C ILE A 13 4.53 -1.32 -7.92
N MET A 14 4.52 -2.22 -6.94
CA MET A 14 4.09 -1.88 -5.57
C MET A 14 5.02 -0.85 -4.93
N SER A 15 6.33 -0.99 -5.09
CA SER A 15 7.30 -0.03 -4.56
C SER A 15 7.10 1.36 -5.17
N ILE A 16 6.99 1.43 -6.50
CA ILE A 16 6.76 2.71 -7.21
C ILE A 16 5.41 3.30 -6.81
N TYR A 17 4.35 2.50 -6.73
CA TYR A 17 3.01 2.93 -6.33
C TYR A 17 3.05 3.61 -4.96
N PHE A 18 3.65 2.96 -3.96
CA PHE A 18 3.72 3.50 -2.60
C PHE A 18 4.55 4.78 -2.51
N ILE A 19 5.71 4.81 -3.17
CA ILE A 19 6.57 6.01 -3.23
C ILE A 19 5.81 7.16 -3.89
N PHE A 20 5.23 6.92 -5.07
CA PHE A 20 4.55 7.95 -5.85
C PHE A 20 3.29 8.44 -5.14
N SER A 21 2.54 7.57 -4.46
CA SER A 21 1.37 7.94 -3.67
C SER A 21 1.72 8.92 -2.55
N GLY A 22 2.86 8.69 -1.87
CA GLY A 22 3.39 9.60 -0.85
C GLY A 22 3.86 10.93 -1.42
N PHE A 23 4.65 10.92 -2.51
CA PHE A 23 5.09 12.15 -3.18
C PHE A 23 3.93 12.97 -3.72
N ASN A 24 2.92 12.33 -4.31
CA ASN A 24 1.76 13.02 -4.85
C ASN A 24 0.96 13.76 -3.76
N ALA A 25 1.00 13.29 -2.51
CA ALA A 25 0.38 14.01 -1.39
C ALA A 25 1.15 15.26 -0.97
N LEU A 26 2.44 15.39 -1.29
CA LEU A 26 3.21 16.62 -1.06
C LEU A 26 2.84 17.75 -2.03
N TRP A 27 2.31 17.41 -3.21
CA TRP A 27 1.95 18.39 -4.24
C TRP A 27 0.55 18.97 -4.03
N ASP A 28 -0.34 18.23 -3.39
CA ASP A 28 -1.74 18.61 -3.14
C ASP A 28 -2.20 18.02 -1.80
N ILE A 29 -1.77 18.67 -0.71
CA ILE A 29 -2.07 18.26 0.67
C ILE A 29 -3.55 18.46 0.96
N ASP A 30 -4.08 19.64 0.62
CA ASP A 30 -5.48 20.00 0.85
C ASP A 30 -6.43 19.06 0.12
N GLY A 31 -6.18 18.78 -1.17
CA GLY A 31 -7.00 17.84 -1.93
C GLY A 31 -6.91 16.41 -1.39
N LYS A 32 -5.79 16.01 -0.77
CA LYS A 32 -5.66 14.71 -0.10
C LYS A 32 -6.43 14.65 1.22
N LEU A 33 -6.40 15.72 2.02
CA LEU A 33 -7.16 15.85 3.26
C LEU A 33 -8.66 15.88 2.97
N GLU A 34 -9.10 16.66 1.98
CA GLU A 34 -10.51 16.79 1.61
C GLU A 34 -11.10 15.46 1.15
N ARG A 35 -10.33 14.64 0.41
CA ARG A 35 -10.75 13.29 -0.01
C ARG A 35 -11.10 12.35 1.14
N ILE A 36 -10.57 12.60 2.33
CA ILE A 36 -10.85 11.84 3.55
C ILE A 36 -11.71 12.64 4.55
N GLY A 37 -12.30 13.76 4.11
CA GLY A 37 -13.18 14.59 4.92
C GLY A 37 -12.47 15.38 6.01
N LEU A 38 -11.16 15.61 5.86
CA LEU A 38 -10.36 16.40 6.77
C LEU A 38 -10.00 17.75 6.13
N SER A 39 -9.75 18.74 6.99
CA SER A 39 -9.08 19.99 6.63
C SER A 39 -8.09 20.31 7.75
N ALA A 40 -6.94 20.84 7.38
CA ALA A 40 -5.99 21.32 8.38
C ALA A 40 -6.49 22.66 8.94
N VAL A 41 -6.41 22.82 10.26
CA VAL A 41 -6.78 24.09 10.92
C VAL A 41 -5.64 25.11 10.81
N ASP A 42 -4.40 24.62 10.80
CA ASP A 42 -3.16 25.38 10.69
C ASP A 42 -2.08 24.56 9.96
N SER A 43 -0.92 25.17 9.75
CA SER A 43 0.23 24.53 9.10
C SER A 43 0.75 23.30 9.86
N ASP A 44 0.54 23.24 11.18
CA ASP A 44 1.00 22.10 11.98
C ASP A 44 0.17 20.85 11.66
N GLY A 45 -1.12 21.01 11.38
CA GLY A 45 -1.99 19.94 10.87
C GLY A 45 -1.51 19.37 9.53
N GLU A 46 -1.11 20.22 8.59
CA GLU A 46 -0.55 19.79 7.30
C GLU A 46 0.78 19.06 7.50
N ILE A 47 1.68 19.59 8.33
CA ILE A 47 2.97 18.97 8.64
C ILE A 47 2.75 17.61 9.30
N ALA A 48 1.81 17.49 10.23
CA ALA A 48 1.47 16.21 10.87
C ALA A 48 0.93 15.20 9.84
N PHE A 49 0.06 15.63 8.92
CA PHE A 49 -0.42 14.77 7.84
C PHE A 49 0.73 14.28 6.94
N ILE A 50 1.64 15.17 6.54
CA ILE A 50 2.84 14.80 5.77
C ILE A 50 3.69 13.78 6.53
N LEU A 51 3.99 14.06 7.80
CA LEU A 51 4.83 13.20 8.63
C LEU A 51 4.22 11.82 8.85
N ILE A 52 2.90 11.68 8.87
CA ILE A 52 2.25 10.38 9.05
C ILE A 52 2.05 9.71 7.69
N TYR A 53 1.35 10.35 6.77
CA TYR A 53 0.95 9.74 5.50
C TYR A 53 2.11 9.58 4.54
N CYS A 54 2.87 10.64 4.28
CA CYS A 54 3.95 10.60 3.29
C CYS A 54 5.10 9.72 3.79
N SER A 55 5.48 9.82 5.07
CA SER A 55 6.54 8.97 5.62
C SER A 55 6.15 7.49 5.59
N LEU A 56 4.88 7.16 5.89
CA LEU A 56 4.38 5.79 5.83
C LEU A 56 4.40 5.27 4.40
N MET A 57 3.79 6.00 3.46
CA MET A 57 3.69 5.55 2.07
C MET A 57 5.07 5.41 1.42
N ILE A 58 5.94 6.42 1.54
CA ILE A 58 7.29 6.36 0.99
C ILE A 58 8.12 5.29 1.71
N GLY A 59 8.02 5.21 3.04
CA GLY A 59 8.72 4.24 3.87
C GLY A 59 8.38 2.79 3.49
N ILE A 60 7.10 2.49 3.22
CA ILE A 60 6.67 1.18 2.73
C ILE A 60 7.33 0.87 1.38
N GLY A 61 7.24 1.80 0.42
CA GLY A 61 7.79 1.57 -0.92
C GLY A 61 9.31 1.40 -0.92
N VAL A 62 10.04 2.19 -0.13
CA VAL A 62 11.49 2.06 0.09
C VAL A 62 11.81 0.74 0.78
N SER A 63 11.04 0.33 1.80
CA SER A 63 11.24 -0.96 2.49
C SER A 63 11.09 -2.14 1.54
N ILE A 64 10.09 -2.12 0.66
CA ILE A 64 9.88 -3.15 -0.38
C ILE A 64 11.10 -3.21 -1.31
N ALA A 65 11.63 -2.07 -1.76
CA ALA A 65 12.80 -2.00 -2.64
C ALA A 65 14.08 -2.50 -1.94
N LEU A 66 14.34 -2.05 -0.72
CA LEU A 66 15.51 -2.45 0.06
C LEU A 66 15.48 -3.95 0.39
N LEU A 67 14.32 -4.49 0.78
CA LEU A 67 14.18 -5.93 1.02
C LEU A 67 14.53 -6.75 -0.21
N TYR A 68 14.14 -6.29 -1.40
CA TYR A 68 14.51 -6.96 -2.64
C TYR A 68 16.01 -6.85 -2.92
N TYR A 69 16.57 -5.65 -2.74
CA TYR A 69 17.99 -5.38 -2.93
C TYR A 69 18.89 -6.26 -2.03
N PHE A 70 18.58 -6.36 -0.73
CA PHE A 70 19.40 -7.11 0.21
C PHE A 70 19.15 -8.62 0.15
N SER A 71 17.89 -9.05 0.05
CA SER A 71 17.59 -10.49 0.04
C SER A 71 17.86 -11.15 -1.31
N ASN A 72 18.05 -10.36 -2.38
CA ASN A 72 18.14 -10.84 -3.77
C ASN A 72 16.96 -11.74 -4.19
N THR A 73 15.84 -11.65 -3.48
CA THR A 73 14.62 -12.43 -3.71
C THR A 73 13.41 -11.51 -3.62
N TRP A 74 12.44 -11.71 -4.50
CA TRP A 74 11.18 -10.94 -4.47
C TRP A 74 10.23 -11.42 -3.36
N VAL A 75 10.48 -12.59 -2.79
CA VAL A 75 9.57 -13.28 -1.85
C VAL A 75 9.28 -12.45 -0.61
N HIS A 76 10.33 -11.92 0.03
CA HIS A 76 10.21 -11.11 1.25
C HIS A 76 9.47 -9.79 0.99
N SER A 77 9.80 -9.14 -0.13
CA SER A 77 9.13 -7.91 -0.56
C SER A 77 7.64 -8.13 -0.88
N VAL A 78 7.29 -9.24 -1.55
CA VAL A 78 5.89 -9.60 -1.80
C VAL A 78 5.16 -9.91 -0.51
N LEU A 79 5.79 -10.63 0.42
CA LEU A 79 5.20 -10.94 1.71
C LEU A 79 4.85 -9.66 2.47
N VAL A 80 5.80 -8.73 2.57
CA VAL A 80 5.58 -7.44 3.25
C VAL A 80 4.49 -6.62 2.56
N ALA A 81 4.54 -6.49 1.23
CA ALA A 81 3.49 -5.79 0.48
C ALA A 81 2.10 -6.40 0.72
N THR A 82 2.00 -7.73 0.67
CA THR A 82 0.73 -8.44 0.88
C THR A 82 0.19 -8.22 2.29
N VAL A 83 1.04 -8.28 3.32
CA VAL A 83 0.66 -8.04 4.72
C VAL A 83 0.14 -6.61 4.92
N ILE A 84 0.82 -5.63 4.34
CA ILE A 84 0.43 -4.21 4.47
C ILE A 84 -0.93 -3.97 3.83
N ILE A 85 -1.14 -4.40 2.59
CA ILE A 85 -2.41 -4.16 1.90
C ILE A 85 -3.53 -4.95 2.58
N THR A 86 -3.26 -6.17 3.07
CA THR A 86 -4.22 -6.92 3.89
C THR A 86 -4.59 -6.14 5.15
N SER A 87 -3.62 -5.49 5.79
CA SER A 87 -3.88 -4.64 6.96
C SER A 87 -4.76 -3.44 6.59
N PHE A 88 -4.53 -2.80 5.44
CA PHE A 88 -5.40 -1.71 4.95
C PHE A 88 -6.84 -2.17 4.77
N ILE A 89 -7.05 -3.33 4.14
CA ILE A 89 -8.38 -3.94 3.99
C ILE A 89 -9.03 -4.14 5.35
N VAL A 90 -8.34 -4.79 6.29
CA VAL A 90 -8.88 -5.07 7.63
C VAL A 90 -9.25 -3.77 8.35
N PHE A 91 -8.36 -2.79 8.40
CA PHE A 91 -8.64 -1.53 9.09
C PHE A 91 -9.72 -0.69 8.40
N ARG A 92 -9.88 -0.81 7.08
CA ARG A 92 -10.97 -0.19 6.34
C ARG A 92 -12.31 -0.82 6.70
N LEU A 93 -12.37 -2.15 6.81
CA LEU A 93 -13.57 -2.86 7.29
C LEU A 93 -13.90 -2.49 8.74
N VAL A 94 -12.90 -2.47 9.63
CA VAL A 94 -13.08 -2.04 11.04
C VAL A 94 -13.57 -0.60 11.09
N GLY A 95 -12.96 0.31 10.33
CA GLY A 95 -13.40 1.71 10.25
C GLY A 95 -14.85 1.83 9.80
N SER A 96 -15.24 1.12 8.74
CA SER A 96 -16.63 1.12 8.25
C SER A 96 -17.63 0.56 9.26
N TYR A 97 -17.22 -0.43 10.06
CA TYR A 97 -18.05 -1.00 11.12
C TYR A 97 -18.28 0.03 12.23
N LEU A 98 -17.25 0.80 12.59
CA LEU A 98 -17.33 1.85 13.60
C LEU A 98 -18.13 3.07 13.14
N THR A 99 -18.05 3.44 11.86
CA THR A 99 -18.77 4.60 11.28
C THR A 99 -20.14 4.24 10.70
N GLY A 100 -20.46 2.95 10.61
CA GLY A 100 -21.74 2.43 10.12
C GLY A 100 -21.99 2.63 8.61
N THR A 101 -21.01 3.14 7.85
CA THR A 101 -21.17 3.49 6.44
C THR A 101 -19.86 3.29 5.66
N PHE A 102 -19.99 3.00 4.37
CA PHE A 102 -18.89 3.08 3.41
C PHE A 102 -19.08 4.29 2.50
N SER A 103 -18.05 5.12 2.36
CA SER A 103 -18.03 6.12 1.30
C SER A 103 -17.72 5.47 -0.06
N SER A 104 -18.12 6.11 -1.16
CA SER A 104 -17.77 5.67 -2.51
C SER A 104 -16.25 5.60 -2.74
N THR A 105 -15.49 6.50 -2.12
CA THR A 105 -14.02 6.49 -2.12
C THR A 105 -13.47 5.26 -1.40
N GLN A 106 -14.02 4.90 -0.24
CA GLN A 106 -13.58 3.71 0.50
C GLN A 106 -13.88 2.42 -0.26
N ILE A 107 -15.02 2.31 -0.94
CA ILE A 107 -15.36 1.15 -1.77
C ILE A 107 -14.35 1.00 -2.92
N THR A 108 -14.05 2.11 -3.61
CA THR A 108 -13.08 2.10 -4.72
C THR A 108 -11.72 1.61 -4.24
N PHE A 109 -11.21 2.15 -3.14
CA PHE A 109 -9.94 1.69 -2.58
C PHE A 109 -9.98 0.23 -2.14
N LEU A 110 -11.06 -0.22 -1.49
CA LEU A 110 -11.22 -1.61 -1.07
C LEU A 110 -11.13 -2.57 -2.26
N LEU A 111 -11.77 -2.25 -3.38
CA LEU A 111 -11.71 -3.06 -4.59
C LEU A 111 -10.29 -3.15 -5.16
N THR A 112 -9.57 -2.02 -5.22
CA THR A 112 -8.18 -1.99 -5.68
C THR A 112 -7.28 -2.82 -4.76
N GLU A 113 -7.39 -2.63 -3.44
CA GLU A 113 -6.60 -3.36 -2.43
C GLU A 113 -6.86 -4.87 -2.51
N MET A 114 -8.11 -5.29 -2.72
CA MET A 114 -8.48 -6.71 -2.88
C MET A 114 -7.80 -7.34 -4.11
N ILE A 115 -7.68 -6.62 -5.22
CA ILE A 115 -6.98 -7.09 -6.42
C ILE A 115 -5.49 -7.24 -6.13
N GLU A 116 -4.87 -6.22 -5.52
CA GLU A 116 -3.44 -6.21 -5.22
C GLU A 116 -3.02 -7.34 -4.25
N VAL A 117 -3.83 -7.59 -3.21
CA VAL A 117 -3.63 -8.71 -2.28
C VAL A 117 -3.83 -10.05 -2.96
N SER A 118 -4.85 -10.18 -3.82
CA SER A 118 -5.09 -11.43 -4.55
C SER A 118 -3.90 -11.80 -5.43
N ILE A 119 -3.29 -10.83 -6.11
CA ILE A 119 -2.08 -11.05 -6.92
C ILE A 119 -0.91 -11.45 -6.02
N GLY A 120 -0.69 -10.75 -4.90
CA GLY A 120 0.38 -11.08 -3.94
C GLY A 120 0.27 -12.49 -3.37
N LEU A 121 -0.93 -12.86 -2.89
CA LEU A 121 -1.22 -14.20 -2.38
C LEU A 121 -1.07 -15.28 -3.46
N PHE A 122 -1.50 -15.02 -4.69
CA PHE A 122 -1.35 -15.96 -5.79
C PHE A 122 0.12 -16.24 -6.11
N LEU A 123 0.97 -15.19 -6.13
CA LEU A 123 2.41 -15.34 -6.35
C LEU A 123 3.08 -16.15 -5.23
N LEU A 124 2.73 -15.87 -3.97
CA LEU A 124 3.25 -16.60 -2.80
C LEU A 124 2.79 -18.07 -2.79
N TYR A 125 1.52 -18.33 -3.09
CA TYR A 125 0.98 -19.68 -3.15
C TYR A 125 1.68 -20.52 -4.24
N LYS A 126 1.84 -19.95 -5.43
CA LYS A 126 2.48 -20.64 -6.55
C LYS A 126 3.96 -20.89 -6.30
N LEU A 127 4.66 -20.00 -5.61
CA LEU A 127 6.03 -20.25 -5.15
C LEU A 127 6.08 -21.45 -4.19
N ASN A 128 5.22 -21.48 -3.17
CA ASN A 128 5.20 -22.56 -2.18
C ASN A 128 4.94 -23.93 -2.83
N ARG A 129 4.08 -24.00 -3.86
CA ARG A 129 3.87 -25.24 -4.64
C ARG A 129 5.06 -25.64 -5.52
N LEU A 130 5.95 -24.72 -5.89
CA LEU A 130 7.13 -25.02 -6.71
C LEU A 130 8.34 -25.44 -5.86
N CYS A 131 8.35 -25.10 -4.57
CA CYS A 131 9.39 -25.46 -3.62
C CYS A 131 9.11 -26.77 -2.85
N LYS A 132 7.89 -27.31 -2.96
CA LYS A 132 7.52 -28.66 -2.51
C LYS A 132 7.56 -29.64 -3.68
#